data_AF-A0A916MHD1-F1
#
_entry.id   AF-A0A916MHD1-F1
#
_cell.length_a   1.000
_cell.length_b   1.000
_cell.length_c   1.000
_cell.angle_alpha   90.00
_cell.angle_beta   90.00
_cell.angle_gamma   90.00
#
_symmetry.space_group_name_H-M   'P 1'
#
loop_
_entity.id
_entity.type
_entity.pdbx_description
1 polymer ?
#
loop_
_entity_poly.entity_id
_entity_poly.type
_entity_poly.pdbx_seq_one_letter_code
_entity_poly.pdbx_strand_id
1 'polypeptide(L)' 'MAKRNEVTSRSVATKASKVLRDKRFSKTSKSVAGSALTQRPSKRSKAK' A
#
# COMPACT_ATOMS: atom_id res chain seq x y z
N MET A 1 9.86 11.34 16.26
CA MET A 1 9.80 10.66 14.93
C MET A 1 8.93 11.54 14.02
N ALA A 2 9.49 12.08 12.94
CA ALA A 2 8.76 13.01 12.07
C ALA A 2 7.54 12.32 11.43
N LYS A 3 6.36 12.96 11.51
CA LYS A 3 5.14 12.46 10.87
C LYS A 3 5.27 12.66 9.37
N ARG A 4 5.44 11.57 8.62
CA ARG A 4 5.41 11.62 7.15
C ARG A 4 3.98 11.80 6.68
N ASN A 5 3.71 12.89 5.96
CA ASN A 5 2.41 13.18 5.35
C ASN A 5 2.28 12.61 3.92
N GLU A 6 3.30 11.91 3.45
CA GLU A 6 3.31 11.25 2.15
C GLU A 6 2.37 10.06 2.16
N VAL A 7 1.42 10.05 1.25
CA VAL A 7 0.38 9.02 1.18
C VAL A 7 0.29 8.44 -0.20
N THR A 8 0.16 7.12 -0.27
CA THR A 8 -0.11 6.45 -1.53
C THR A 8 -1.55 6.75 -1.98
N SER A 9 -1.69 7.18 -3.23
CA SER A 9 -3.00 7.53 -3.81
C SER A 9 -3.93 6.31 -3.91
N ARG A 10 -5.24 6.56 -4.00
CA ARG A 10 -6.25 5.48 -4.06
C ARG A 10 -6.03 4.55 -5.25
N SER A 11 -5.69 5.08 -6.42
CA SER A 11 -5.47 4.33 -7.65
C SER A 11 -4.25 3.41 -7.55
N VAL A 12 -3.14 3.91 -7.00
CA VAL A 12 -1.90 3.13 -6.81
C VAL A 12 -2.13 2.01 -5.82
N ALA A 13 -2.78 2.28 -4.69
CA ALA A 13 -3.11 1.24 -3.73
C ALA A 13 -4.06 0.18 -4.30
N THR A 14 -5.06 0.55 -5.11
CA THR A 14 -5.90 -0.43 -5.81
C THR A 14 -5.09 -1.33 -6.74
N LYS A 15 -4.12 -0.78 -7.47
CA LYS A 15 -3.20 -1.56 -8.31
C LYS A 15 -2.30 -2.47 -7.46
N ALA A 16 -1.76 -1.97 -6.35
CA ALA A 16 -0.95 -2.75 -5.41
C ALA A 16 -1.72 -3.94 -4.81
N SER A 17 -3.00 -3.76 -4.45
CA SER A 17 -3.85 -4.86 -4.00
C SER A 17 -4.08 -5.93 -5.07
N LYS A 18 -4.14 -5.54 -6.36
CA LYS A 18 -4.21 -6.50 -7.47
C LYS A 18 -2.91 -7.28 -7.61
N VAL A 19 -1.75 -6.61 -7.51
CA VAL A 19 -0.42 -7.23 -7.57
C VAL A 19 -0.23 -8.27 -6.46
N LEU A 20 -0.70 -7.99 -5.24
CA LEU A 20 -0.63 -8.95 -4.13
C LEU A 20 -1.49 -10.20 -4.36
N ARG A 21 -2.67 -10.03 -4.97
CA ARG A 21 -3.64 -11.10 -5.22
C ARG A 21 -3.29 -11.96 -6.44
N ASP A 22 -2.56 -11.39 -7.38
CA ASP A 22 -2.20 -12.07 -8.62
C ASP A 22 -0.97 -12.98 -8.40
N LYS A 23 -1.14 -14.25 -8.76
CA LYS A 23 -0.12 -15.30 -8.59
C LYS A 23 1.04 -15.16 -9.57
N ARG A 24 0.88 -14.38 -10.65
CA ARG A 24 1.91 -14.15 -11.69
C ARG A 24 3.05 -13.23 -11.23
N PHE A 25 2.84 -12.43 -10.18
CA PHE A 25 3.88 -11.55 -9.66
C PHE A 25 4.84 -12.25 -8.71
N SER A 26 6.12 -11.92 -8.86
CA SER A 26 7.21 -12.41 -8.03
C SER A 26 7.12 -11.89 -6.59
N LYS A 27 7.87 -12.54 -5.68
CA LYS A 27 7.94 -12.15 -4.27
C LYS A 27 8.41 -10.69 -4.09
N THR A 28 9.33 -10.23 -4.93
CA THR A 28 9.85 -8.86 -4.89
C THR A 28 8.78 -7.84 -5.26
N SER A 29 8.02 -8.06 -6.34
CA SER A 29 6.91 -7.18 -6.73
C SER A 29 5.81 -7.13 -5.66
N LYS A 30 5.54 -8.25 -5.00
CA LYS A 30 4.57 -8.32 -3.89
C LYS A 30 5.07 -7.55 -2.66
N SER A 31 6.35 -7.61 -2.35
CA SER A 31 6.95 -6.82 -1.25
C SER A 31 6.75 -5.32 -1.47
N VAL A 32 7.10 -4.83 -2.67
CA VAL A 32 6.93 -3.42 -3.04
C VAL A 32 5.45 -2.99 -2.99
N ALA A 33 4.54 -3.84 -3.49
CA ALA A 33 3.10 -3.59 -3.42
C ALA A 33 2.60 -3.54 -1.96
N GLY A 34 3.14 -4.37 -1.08
CA GLY A 34 2.87 -4.31 0.36
C GLY A 34 3.28 -2.98 0.97
N SER A 35 4.49 -2.50 0.68
CA SER A 35 4.98 -1.20 1.16
C SER A 35 4.11 -0.02 0.68
N ALA A 36 3.60 -0.08 -0.56
CA ALA A 36 2.68 0.94 -1.07
C ALA A 36 1.32 0.94 -0.34
N LEU A 37 0.85 -0.22 0.12
CA LEU A 37 -0.40 -0.31 0.90
C LEU A 37 -0.25 0.23 2.32
N THR A 38 0.89 0.01 2.98
CA THR A 38 1.12 0.52 4.34
C THR A 38 1.27 2.04 4.37
N GLN A 39 1.77 2.63 3.29
CA GLN A 39 1.84 4.08 3.11
C GLN A 39 0.49 4.72 2.79
N ARG A 40 -0.57 3.94 2.53
CA ARG A 40 -1.93 4.49 2.40
C ARG A 40 -2.62 4.44 3.76
N PRO A 41 -2.94 5.59 4.38
CA PRO A 41 -3.68 5.61 5.62
C PRO A 41 -5.05 4.95 5.42
N SER A 42 -5.38 3.99 6.28
CA SER A 42 -6.69 3.39 6.26
C SER A 42 -7.72 4.43 6.72
N LYS A 43 -8.94 4.39 6.17
CA LYS A 43 -10.03 5.26 6.63
C LYS A 43 -10.38 5.01 8.12
N ARG A 44 -9.92 3.88 8.69
CA ARG A 44 -10.09 3.48 10.09
C ARG A 44 -8.94 3.90 11.02
N SER A 45 -7.77 4.26 10.50
CA SER A 45 -6.58 4.62 11.30
C SER A 45 -6.43 6.12 11.52
N LYS A 46 -7.50 6.91 11.29
CA LYS A 46 -7.64 8.29 11.80
C LYS A 46 -8.45 8.37 13.10
N ALA A 47 -8.78 7.22 13.70
CA ALA A 47 -9.25 7.18 15.07
C ALA A 47 -8.05 6.85 15.96
N LYS A 48 -7.76 7.77 16.89
CA LYS A 48 -6.69 7.80 17.89
C LYS A 48 -5.38 8.47 17.46
#